data_AF-A0A914XLT3-F1
#
_entry.id   AF-A0A914XLT3-F1
#
_cell.length_a   1.000
_cell.length_b   1.000
_cell.length_c   1.000
_cell.angle_alpha   90.00
_cell.angle_beta   90.00
_cell.angle_gamma   90.00
#
_symmetry.space_group_name_H-M   'P 1'
#
loop_
_entity.id
_entity.type
_entity.pdbx_description
1 polymer ?
#
loop_
_entity_poly.entity_id
_entity_poly.type
_entity_poly.pdbx_seq_one_letter_code
_entity_poly.pdbx_strand_id
1 'polypeptide(L)'
;MSISVQRAAASELAIHDKIFKDYQKNVRPVKDPNTITTVKVGFYYILILGVNAAQESVQFSMDFSQSWTDEYLKWDPAEFNGTQTIRVPELLVWMPDIVMTESLSMSLLLPEEKRKAKIDYDGTVSLWSPAVVSHNCDMEIDNFPYDIQTCIIWFAPWAYPTTQVLPVIELPPSGEYDDLQGNSEWEIISFLPHERYSNSSDGNTYKELNFALTIKRNYVYYIAVLVIPTFVITTLCLLGIFSPFNNKADREEKVIKEYCEGGRIQGL
;
A
#
# COMPACT_ATOMS: atom_id res chain seq x y z
N MET A 1 -21.91 30.87 -23.58
CA MET A 1 -20.79 30.74 -22.63
C MET A 1 -20.68 32.10 -21.92
N SER A 2 -20.89 32.17 -20.60
CA SER A 2 -21.07 33.43 -19.88
C SER A 2 -19.77 34.24 -19.73
N ILE A 3 -19.89 35.58 -19.66
CA ILE A 3 -18.77 36.53 -19.50
C ILE A 3 -17.88 36.19 -18.28
N SER A 4 -18.47 35.60 -17.23
CA SER A 4 -17.75 35.13 -16.04
C SER A 4 -16.73 34.02 -16.34
N VAL A 5 -17.07 33.09 -17.24
CA VAL A 5 -16.20 31.96 -17.60
C VAL A 5 -15.01 32.43 -18.44
N GLN A 6 -15.22 33.38 -19.37
CA GLN A 6 -14.12 33.97 -20.14
C GLN A 6 -13.15 34.77 -19.26
N ARG A 7 -13.65 35.46 -18.23
CA ARG A 7 -12.79 36.19 -17.27
C ARG A 7 -11.98 35.25 -16.37
N ALA A 8 -12.56 34.14 -15.93
CA ALA A 8 -11.85 33.14 -15.14
C ALA A 8 -10.71 32.48 -15.94
N ALA A 9 -10.98 32.02 -17.16
CA ALA A 9 -9.97 31.40 -18.02
C ALA A 9 -8.80 32.35 -18.36
N ALA A 10 -9.09 33.64 -18.60
CA ALA A 10 -8.06 34.65 -18.82
C ALA A 10 -7.20 34.91 -17.57
N SER A 11 -7.78 34.77 -16.37
CA SER A 11 -7.07 34.96 -15.10
C SER A 11 -6.13 33.78 -14.82
N GLU A 12 -6.59 32.55 -15.04
CA GLU A 12 -5.76 31.35 -14.88
C GLU A 12 -4.54 31.37 -15.82
N LEU A 13 -4.72 31.76 -17.08
CA LEU A 13 -3.62 31.88 -18.03
C LEU A 13 -2.61 32.95 -17.60
N ALA A 14 -3.10 34.12 -17.14
CA ALA A 14 -2.22 35.19 -16.66
C ALA A 14 -1.45 34.81 -15.39
N ILE A 15 -2.07 34.05 -14.46
CA ILE A 15 -1.38 33.50 -13.28
C ILE A 15 -0.29 32.54 -13.74
N HIS A 16 -0.64 31.59 -14.62
CA HIS A 16 0.29 30.59 -15.14
C HIS A 16 1.53 31.26 -15.75
N ASP A 17 1.33 32.22 -16.65
CA ASP A 17 2.44 32.92 -17.30
C ASP A 17 3.28 33.74 -16.32
N LYS A 18 2.69 34.27 -15.24
CA LYS A 18 3.41 35.01 -14.20
C LYS A 18 4.27 34.09 -13.33
N ILE A 19 3.70 33.01 -12.80
CA ILE A 19 4.39 32.16 -11.81
C ILE A 19 5.41 31.21 -12.46
N PHE A 20 5.23 30.82 -13.73
CA PHE A 20 6.14 29.89 -14.41
C PHE A 20 7.24 30.54 -15.26
N LYS A 21 7.24 31.87 -15.43
CA LYS A 21 8.19 32.56 -16.33
C LYS A 21 9.65 32.21 -16.08
N ASP A 22 10.06 32.15 -14.81
CA ASP A 22 11.43 31.90 -14.37
C ASP A 22 11.52 30.71 -13.39
N TYR A 23 10.49 29.86 -13.38
CA TYR A 23 10.39 28.77 -12.42
C TYR A 23 11.27 27.58 -12.80
N GLN A 24 12.04 27.06 -11.83
CA GLN A 24 12.94 25.93 -12.01
C GLN A 24 12.46 24.73 -11.18
N LYS A 25 11.71 23.83 -11.82
CA LYS A 25 11.13 22.65 -11.15
C LYS A 25 12.14 21.65 -10.56
N ASN A 26 13.40 21.69 -11.00
CA ASN A 26 14.43 20.75 -10.55
C ASN A 26 15.14 21.22 -9.28
N VAL A 27 14.82 22.42 -8.78
CA VAL A 27 15.47 23.03 -7.61
C VAL A 27 14.46 23.12 -6.48
N ARG A 28 14.91 22.83 -5.26
CA ARG A 28 14.06 22.91 -4.06
C ARG A 28 13.47 24.33 -3.90
N PRO A 29 12.15 24.47 -3.67
CA PRO A 29 11.45 25.74 -3.86
C PRO A 29 11.53 26.67 -2.62
N VAL A 30 12.75 26.98 -2.19
CA VAL A 30 13.02 27.91 -1.08
C VAL A 30 13.91 29.07 -1.51
N LYS A 31 13.65 30.28 -0.98
CA LYS A 31 14.51 31.46 -1.24
C LYS A 31 15.76 31.48 -0.38
N ASP A 32 15.67 30.97 0.86
CA ASP A 32 16.81 30.76 1.75
C ASP A 32 17.15 29.26 1.80
N PRO A 33 18.39 28.85 1.45
CA PRO A 33 18.83 27.46 1.54
C PRO A 33 18.70 26.84 2.94
N ASN A 34 18.67 27.64 4.00
CA ASN A 34 18.51 27.15 5.38
C ASN A 34 17.05 26.89 5.76
N THR A 35 16.07 27.37 4.99
CA THR A 35 14.66 27.08 5.24
C THR A 35 14.38 25.61 4.97
N ILE A 36 13.67 24.94 5.88
CA ILE A 36 13.25 23.55 5.73
C ILE A 36 11.94 23.50 4.94
N THR A 37 11.87 22.62 3.93
CA THR A 37 10.63 22.35 3.19
C THR A 37 9.85 21.25 3.91
N THR A 38 8.76 21.62 4.57
CA THR A 38 7.86 20.65 5.21
C THR A 38 6.93 20.04 4.18
N VAL A 39 6.95 18.70 4.07
CA VAL A 39 6.06 17.93 3.20
C VAL A 39 5.07 17.17 4.07
N LYS A 40 3.79 17.53 3.97
CA LYS A 40 2.70 16.84 4.64
C LYS A 40 2.25 15.65 3.81
N VAL A 41 2.10 14.50 4.45
CA VAL A 41 1.62 13.26 3.82
C VAL A 41 0.36 12.82 4.55
N GLY A 42 -0.76 12.78 3.82
CA GLY A 42 -2.07 12.38 4.35
C GLY A 42 -2.58 11.11 3.66
N PHE A 43 -3.34 10.30 4.40
CA PHE A 43 -4.03 9.11 3.88
C PHE A 43 -5.53 9.31 4.06
N TYR A 44 -6.30 8.92 3.05
CA TYR A 44 -7.76 9.12 3.05
C TYR A 44 -8.53 7.83 2.83
N TYR A 45 -7.94 6.88 2.09
CA TYR A 45 -8.61 5.63 1.74
C TYR A 45 -7.60 4.49 1.69
N ILE A 46 -7.97 3.31 2.20
CA ILE A 46 -7.23 2.06 2.00
C ILE A 46 -8.23 0.92 1.75
N LEU A 47 -7.97 0.11 0.72
CA LEU A 47 -8.70 -1.11 0.40
C LEU A 47 -7.73 -2.28 0.23
N ILE A 48 -7.88 -3.34 1.02
CA ILE A 48 -7.12 -4.58 0.81
C ILE A 48 -7.61 -5.28 -0.47
N LEU A 49 -6.71 -5.49 -1.42
CA LEU A 49 -6.98 -6.24 -2.64
C LEU A 49 -6.66 -7.72 -2.43
N GLY A 50 -5.54 -8.03 -1.79
CA GLY A 50 -5.12 -9.40 -1.51
C GLY A 50 -3.90 -9.48 -0.60
N VAL A 51 -3.71 -10.64 0.01
CA VAL A 51 -2.58 -10.93 0.89
C VAL A 51 -1.98 -12.26 0.45
N ASN A 52 -0.68 -12.28 0.14
CA ASN A 52 0.04 -13.48 -0.22
C ASN A 52 1.03 -13.84 0.88
N ALA A 53 0.63 -14.80 1.73
CA ALA A 53 1.44 -15.25 2.85
C ALA A 53 2.71 -16.01 2.44
N ALA A 54 2.72 -16.68 1.28
CA ALA A 54 3.91 -17.39 0.81
C ALA A 54 4.99 -16.44 0.25
N GLN A 55 4.57 -15.26 -0.19
CA GLN A 55 5.45 -14.20 -0.69
C GLN A 55 5.61 -13.06 0.31
N GLU A 56 5.06 -13.19 1.53
CA GLU A 56 5.10 -12.16 2.57
C GLU A 56 4.74 -10.77 2.03
N SER A 57 3.64 -10.69 1.28
CA SER A 57 3.24 -9.45 0.62
C SER A 57 1.75 -9.14 0.76
N VAL A 58 1.46 -7.85 0.88
CA VAL A 58 0.10 -7.32 0.89
C VAL A 58 -0.09 -6.39 -0.31
N GLN A 59 -1.21 -6.56 -0.99
CA GLN A 59 -1.64 -5.69 -2.08
C GLN A 59 -2.87 -4.89 -1.66
N PHE A 60 -2.80 -3.57 -1.80
CA PHE A 60 -3.87 -2.67 -1.43
C PHE A 60 -3.98 -1.48 -2.39
N SER A 61 -5.19 -0.97 -2.55
CA SER A 61 -5.45 0.33 -3.17
C SER A 61 -5.46 1.38 -2.08
N MET A 62 -4.87 2.55 -2.32
CA MET A 62 -4.91 3.67 -1.38
C MET A 62 -5.05 5.00 -2.10
N ASP A 63 -5.66 5.96 -1.41
CA ASP A 63 -5.61 7.37 -1.78
C ASP A 63 -4.81 8.12 -0.73
N PHE A 64 -3.72 8.74 -1.17
CA PHE A 64 -2.87 9.57 -0.32
C PHE A 64 -2.66 10.95 -0.96
N SER A 65 -2.34 11.93 -0.13
CA SER A 65 -1.95 13.27 -0.56
C SER A 65 -0.55 13.62 -0.12
N GLN A 66 0.06 14.52 -0.89
CA GLN A 66 1.29 15.20 -0.52
C GLN A 66 1.04 16.70 -0.64
N SER A 67 1.42 17.47 0.37
CA SER A 67 1.27 18.92 0.38
C SER A 67 2.54 19.60 0.89
N TRP A 68 3.00 20.63 0.19
CA TRP A 68 4.18 21.42 0.56
C TRP A 68 3.97 22.88 0.16
N THR A 69 4.83 23.77 0.66
CA THR A 69 4.81 25.18 0.26
C THR A 69 5.95 25.46 -0.70
N ASP A 70 5.63 26.04 -1.85
CA ASP A 70 6.56 26.57 -2.83
C ASP A 70 6.62 28.10 -2.72
N GLU A 71 7.80 28.65 -2.42
CA GLU A 71 7.96 30.09 -2.20
C GLU A 71 7.91 30.93 -3.49
N TYR A 72 8.03 30.29 -4.66
CA TYR A 72 8.03 30.93 -5.97
C TYR A 72 6.63 30.94 -6.61
N LEU A 73 5.77 29.99 -6.25
CA LEU A 73 4.43 29.84 -6.81
C LEU A 73 3.35 30.61 -6.03
N LYS A 74 3.58 31.90 -5.76
CA LYS A 74 2.65 32.76 -5.00
C LYS A 74 2.10 33.89 -5.86
N TRP A 75 0.85 34.27 -5.61
CA TRP A 75 0.23 35.44 -6.23
C TRP A 75 -0.78 36.10 -5.29
N ASP A 76 -1.13 37.35 -5.59
CA ASP A 76 -2.24 38.04 -4.91
C ASP A 76 -3.54 37.77 -5.68
N PRO A 77 -4.55 37.10 -5.09
CA PRO A 77 -5.85 36.89 -5.73
C PRO A 77 -6.52 38.17 -6.21
N ALA A 78 -6.26 39.32 -5.57
CA ALA A 78 -6.84 40.60 -5.97
C ALA A 78 -6.40 41.05 -7.37
N GLU A 79 -5.20 40.66 -7.82
CA GLU A 79 -4.68 40.95 -9.17
C GLU A 79 -5.36 40.08 -10.25
N PHE A 80 -5.99 38.97 -9.87
CA PHE A 80 -6.47 37.93 -10.79
C PHE A 80 -7.94 37.58 -10.57
N ASN A 81 -8.80 38.59 -10.46
CA ASN A 81 -10.25 38.44 -10.31
C ASN A 81 -10.68 37.56 -9.11
N GLY A 82 -9.89 37.53 -8.04
CA GLY A 82 -10.15 36.72 -6.85
C GLY A 82 -9.83 35.24 -7.02
N THR A 83 -9.09 34.84 -8.06
CA THR A 83 -8.70 33.45 -8.29
C THR A 83 -7.71 33.00 -7.22
N GLN A 84 -8.13 32.07 -6.36
CA GLN A 84 -7.32 31.58 -5.24
C GLN A 84 -6.56 30.30 -5.52
N THR A 85 -6.99 29.53 -6.52
CA THR A 85 -6.45 28.20 -6.79
C THR A 85 -6.35 27.96 -8.29
N ILE A 86 -5.30 27.30 -8.74
CA ILE A 86 -5.17 26.82 -10.11
C ILE A 86 -4.78 25.33 -10.11
N ARG A 87 -4.98 24.65 -11.24
CA ARG A 87 -4.54 23.26 -11.44
C ARG A 87 -3.64 23.15 -12.64
N VAL A 88 -2.45 22.59 -12.43
CA VAL A 88 -1.42 22.45 -13.47
C VAL A 88 -0.95 21.01 -13.55
N PRO A 89 -0.39 20.54 -14.69
CA PRO A 89 0.31 19.26 -14.72
C PRO A 89 1.37 19.18 -13.61
N GLU A 90 1.42 18.07 -12.87
CA GLU A 90 2.43 17.90 -11.79
C GLU A 90 3.87 18.01 -12.31
N LEU A 91 4.09 17.67 -13.58
CA LEU A 91 5.39 17.76 -14.26
C LEU A 91 5.96 19.18 -14.38
N LEU A 92 5.15 20.21 -14.13
CA LEU A 92 5.59 21.61 -14.20
C LEU A 92 6.08 22.14 -12.85
N VAL A 93 5.76 21.47 -11.75
CA VAL A 93 6.14 21.88 -10.39
C VAL A 93 7.29 21.02 -9.86
N TRP A 94 8.04 21.54 -8.89
CA TRP A 94 8.98 20.73 -8.12
C TRP A 94 8.21 19.67 -7.34
N MET A 95 8.66 18.42 -7.42
CA MET A 95 8.06 17.29 -6.72
C MET A 95 8.99 16.84 -5.59
N PRO A 96 8.50 16.70 -4.35
CA PRO A 96 9.30 16.14 -3.27
C PRO A 96 9.57 14.65 -3.54
N ASP A 97 10.72 14.17 -3.08
CA ASP A 97 11.20 12.80 -3.25
C ASP A 97 10.73 11.86 -2.13
N ILE A 98 9.49 12.01 -1.68
CA ILE A 98 8.90 11.11 -0.68
C ILE A 98 8.51 9.81 -1.36
N VAL A 99 9.23 8.74 -1.02
CA VAL A 99 9.05 7.40 -1.59
C VAL A 99 8.48 6.44 -0.56
N MET A 100 7.67 5.49 -1.03
CA MET A 100 7.28 4.35 -0.21
C MET A 100 8.40 3.31 -0.19
N THR A 101 9.10 3.20 0.93
CA THR A 101 10.18 2.21 1.08
C THR A 101 9.59 0.82 1.38
N GLU A 102 10.32 -0.23 1.04
CA GLU A 102 9.86 -1.63 1.14
C GLU A 102 8.64 -1.98 0.26
N SER A 103 8.31 -1.14 -0.73
CA SER A 103 7.31 -1.50 -1.75
C SER A 103 7.91 -2.42 -2.80
N LEU A 104 7.19 -3.50 -3.13
CA LEU A 104 7.50 -4.38 -4.27
C LEU A 104 7.11 -3.72 -5.59
N SER A 105 6.00 -2.99 -5.58
CA SER A 105 5.57 -2.17 -6.70
C SER A 105 4.56 -1.12 -6.24
N MET A 106 4.57 0.02 -6.91
CA MET A 106 3.58 1.08 -6.73
C MET A 106 3.17 1.59 -8.10
N SER A 107 1.87 1.56 -8.39
CA SER A 107 1.29 2.07 -9.62
C SER A 107 0.24 3.11 -9.30
N LEU A 108 0.49 4.35 -9.70
CA LEU A 108 -0.54 5.40 -9.69
C LEU A 108 -1.62 5.07 -10.72
N LEU A 109 -2.90 5.24 -10.35
CA LEU A 109 -4.02 4.89 -11.23
C LEU A 109 -4.12 5.84 -12.44
N LEU A 110 -3.63 7.07 -12.30
CA LEU A 110 -3.61 8.06 -13.37
C LEU A 110 -2.23 8.11 -14.05
N PRO A 111 -2.19 8.04 -15.40
CA PRO A 111 -0.97 8.31 -16.16
C PRO A 111 -0.43 9.71 -15.84
N GLU A 112 0.89 9.86 -15.84
CA GLU A 112 1.60 11.09 -15.46
C GLU A 112 1.11 12.33 -16.19
N GLU A 113 0.86 12.22 -17.49
CA GLU A 113 0.35 13.31 -18.33
C GLU A 113 -1.02 13.87 -17.89
N LYS A 114 -1.81 13.05 -17.19
CA LYS A 114 -3.16 13.42 -16.71
C LYS A 114 -3.16 13.87 -15.26
N ARG A 115 -2.08 13.66 -14.50
CA ARG A 115 -2.01 14.06 -13.10
C ARG A 115 -1.86 15.57 -12.97
N LYS A 116 -2.55 16.13 -11.98
CA LYS A 116 -2.62 17.58 -11.77
C LYS A 116 -2.25 17.91 -10.32
N ALA A 117 -1.36 18.87 -10.15
CA ALA A 117 -1.11 19.52 -8.88
C ALA A 117 -2.10 20.68 -8.72
N LYS A 118 -2.69 20.81 -7.52
CA LYS A 118 -3.43 22.00 -7.10
C LYS A 118 -2.43 22.97 -6.48
N ILE A 119 -2.44 24.21 -6.94
CA ILE A 119 -1.64 25.30 -6.35
C ILE A 119 -2.61 26.32 -5.79
N ASP A 120 -2.40 26.69 -4.53
CA ASP A 120 -3.12 27.75 -3.84
C ASP A 120 -2.29 29.05 -3.84
N TYR A 121 -2.96 30.20 -3.74
CA TYR A 121 -2.36 31.53 -3.89
C TYR A 121 -1.22 31.84 -2.90
N ASP A 122 -1.23 31.17 -1.75
CA ASP A 122 -0.23 31.27 -0.69
C ASP A 122 1.05 30.47 -0.98
N GLY A 123 1.09 29.75 -2.10
CA GLY A 123 2.17 28.85 -2.51
C GLY A 123 2.00 27.41 -2.05
N THR A 124 0.88 27.06 -1.41
CA THR A 124 0.63 25.68 -1.03
C THR A 124 0.33 24.84 -2.27
N VAL A 125 1.17 23.85 -2.54
CA VAL A 125 1.00 22.87 -3.61
C VAL A 125 0.50 21.58 -2.97
N SER A 126 -0.57 21.02 -3.52
CA SER A 126 -1.16 19.76 -3.03
C SER A 126 -1.41 18.81 -4.19
N LEU A 127 -0.96 17.56 -4.03
CA LEU A 127 -1.16 16.48 -4.97
C LEU A 127 -1.98 15.38 -4.31
N TRP A 128 -2.98 14.87 -5.02
CA TRP A 128 -3.81 13.73 -4.61
C TRP A 128 -3.55 12.58 -5.56
N SER A 129 -3.14 11.45 -5.01
CA SER A 129 -2.60 10.31 -5.75
C SER A 129 -3.31 9.02 -5.34
N PRO A 130 -4.25 8.53 -6.16
CA PRO A 130 -4.76 7.17 -6.01
C PRO A 130 -3.71 6.18 -6.55
N ALA A 131 -3.38 5.17 -5.75
CA ALA A 131 -2.34 4.19 -6.08
C ALA A 131 -2.76 2.76 -5.71
N VAL A 132 -2.30 1.80 -6.50
CA VAL A 132 -2.27 0.39 -6.12
C VAL A 132 -0.84 0.04 -5.76
N VAL A 133 -0.67 -0.52 -4.58
CA VAL A 133 0.63 -0.88 -4.03
C VAL A 133 0.66 -2.35 -3.68
N SER A 134 1.79 -2.98 -4.01
CA SER A 134 2.23 -4.24 -3.45
C SER A 134 3.39 -3.95 -2.52
N HIS A 135 3.27 -4.31 -1.25
CA HIS A 135 4.21 -3.97 -0.19
C HIS A 135 4.66 -5.23 0.55
N ASN A 136 5.93 -5.25 1.00
CA ASN A 136 6.47 -6.33 1.81
C ASN A 136 5.90 -6.28 3.23
N CYS A 137 5.38 -7.41 3.69
CA CYS A 137 4.81 -7.52 5.02
C CYS A 137 5.24 -8.85 5.64
N ASP A 138 6.09 -8.76 6.67
CA ASP A 138 6.51 -9.92 7.46
C ASP A 138 5.28 -10.53 8.14
N MET A 139 5.02 -11.82 7.87
CA MET A 139 3.80 -12.49 8.35
C MET A 139 4.11 -13.56 9.38
N GLU A 140 3.34 -13.56 10.46
CA GLU A 140 3.40 -14.58 11.52
C GLU A 140 2.23 -15.57 11.34
N ILE A 141 2.52 -16.78 10.87
CA ILE A 141 1.50 -17.77 10.45
C ILE A 141 1.25 -18.86 11.52
N ASP A 142 1.89 -18.76 12.68
CA ASP A 142 1.83 -19.79 13.74
C ASP A 142 0.41 -20.12 14.21
N ASN A 143 -0.47 -19.11 14.26
CA ASN A 143 -1.85 -19.23 14.73
C ASN A 143 -2.88 -19.38 13.61
N PHE A 144 -2.47 -19.80 12.41
CA PHE A 144 -3.39 -20.01 11.29
C PHE A 144 -4.55 -20.96 11.67
N PRO A 145 -5.82 -20.65 11.33
CA PRO A 145 -6.30 -19.50 10.55
C PRO A 145 -6.75 -18.28 11.38
N TYR A 146 -6.47 -18.24 12.69
CA TYR A 146 -6.87 -17.18 13.62
C TYR A 146 -5.84 -16.04 13.72
N ASP A 147 -5.08 -15.83 12.65
CA ASP A 147 -3.94 -14.94 12.61
C ASP A 147 -4.32 -13.47 12.45
N ILE A 148 -3.49 -12.61 13.02
CA ILE A 148 -3.50 -11.16 12.90
C ILE A 148 -2.12 -10.78 12.37
N GLN A 149 -2.08 -9.97 11.31
CA GLN A 149 -0.85 -9.52 10.68
C GLN A 149 -0.70 -8.01 10.84
N THR A 150 0.52 -7.54 11.08
CA THR A 150 0.83 -6.11 11.17
C THR A 150 1.88 -5.75 10.13
N CYS A 151 1.45 -5.07 9.07
CA CYS A 151 2.33 -4.59 8.01
C CYS A 151 2.76 -3.16 8.29
N ILE A 152 4.06 -2.87 8.20
CA ILE A 152 4.59 -1.52 8.42
C ILE A 152 4.87 -0.86 7.07
N ILE A 153 4.06 0.12 6.70
CA ILE A 153 4.22 0.87 5.45
C ILE A 153 5.07 2.10 5.74
N TRP A 154 6.16 2.27 5.00
CA TRP A 154 7.15 3.31 5.24
C TRP A 154 7.14 4.38 4.15
N PHE A 155 7.21 5.66 4.54
CA PHE A 155 7.40 6.80 3.65
C PHE A 155 8.60 7.62 4.11
N ALA A 156 9.54 7.87 3.20
CA ALA A 156 10.76 8.60 3.52
C ALA A 156 11.22 9.45 2.33
N PRO A 157 11.89 10.59 2.56
CA PRO A 157 12.65 11.28 1.54
C PRO A 157 13.81 10.41 1.06
N TRP A 158 14.08 10.38 -0.25
CA TRP A 158 15.14 9.53 -0.82
C TRP A 158 16.53 10.18 -0.78
N ALA A 159 16.63 11.44 -1.22
CA ALA A 159 17.88 12.16 -1.36
C ALA A 159 18.04 13.26 -0.31
N TYR A 160 16.96 13.91 0.10
CA TYR A 160 17.03 15.05 1.02
C TYR A 160 17.07 14.63 2.49
N PRO A 161 18.05 15.11 3.30
CA PRO A 161 18.03 14.91 4.73
C PRO A 161 16.93 15.73 5.41
N THR A 162 16.62 15.40 6.67
CA THR A 162 15.58 16.08 7.48
C THR A 162 15.82 17.60 7.62
N THR A 163 17.08 18.04 7.50
CA THR A 163 17.47 19.45 7.55
C THR A 163 17.07 20.23 6.29
N GLN A 164 16.67 19.56 5.21
CA GLN A 164 16.24 20.19 3.96
C GLN A 164 14.77 19.88 3.66
N VAL A 165 14.37 18.61 3.77
CA VAL A 165 12.99 18.15 3.55
C VAL A 165 12.53 17.40 4.80
N LEU A 166 11.47 17.90 5.42
CA LEU A 166 10.89 17.31 6.62
C LEU A 166 9.51 16.72 6.29
N PRO A 167 9.36 15.39 6.24
CA PRO A 167 8.05 14.76 6.11
C PRO A 167 7.28 14.85 7.43
N VAL A 168 5.99 15.14 7.34
CA VAL A 168 5.07 15.25 8.49
C VAL A 168 3.76 14.56 8.14
N ILE A 169 3.18 13.87 9.13
CA ILE A 169 1.89 13.21 8.96
C ILE A 169 0.78 14.25 8.99
N GLU A 170 -0.06 14.26 7.96
CA GLU A 170 -1.32 14.99 7.96
C GLU A 170 -2.42 14.06 8.48
N LEU A 171 -2.80 14.29 9.75
CA LEU A 171 -3.90 13.55 10.36
C LEU A 171 -5.24 14.05 9.82
N PRO A 172 -6.22 13.15 9.64
CA PRO A 172 -7.58 13.55 9.31
C PRO A 172 -8.19 14.40 10.45
N PRO A 173 -9.19 15.25 10.18
CA PRO A 173 -9.79 16.11 11.19
C PRO A 173 -10.41 15.36 12.38
N SER A 174 -10.88 14.13 12.15
CA SER A 174 -11.39 13.22 13.19
C SER A 174 -10.28 12.64 14.08
N GLY A 175 -9.03 12.70 13.64
CA GLY A 175 -7.88 12.05 14.28
C GLY A 175 -7.76 10.56 13.99
N GLU A 176 -8.76 9.95 13.36
CA GLU A 176 -8.79 8.53 12.98
C GLU A 176 -9.03 8.38 11.47
N TYR A 177 -8.47 7.31 10.89
CA TYR A 177 -8.67 6.99 9.48
C TYR A 177 -9.97 6.20 9.32
N ASP A 178 -11.01 6.88 8.84
CA ASP A 178 -12.38 6.34 8.85
C ASP A 178 -12.72 5.48 7.61
N ASP A 179 -12.04 5.67 6.47
CA ASP A 179 -12.32 4.93 5.22
C ASP A 179 -11.29 3.82 4.96
N LEU A 180 -11.30 2.83 5.86
CA LEU A 180 -10.48 1.63 5.79
C LEU A 180 -11.37 0.44 5.44
N GLN A 181 -11.10 -0.21 4.31
CA GLN A 181 -11.90 -1.31 3.80
C GLN A 181 -11.08 -2.60 3.66
N GLY A 182 -11.56 -3.64 4.31
CA GLY A 182 -11.09 -5.01 4.10
C GLY A 182 -11.70 -5.64 2.85
N ASN A 183 -11.35 -6.90 2.61
CA ASN A 183 -12.02 -7.75 1.63
C ASN A 183 -12.77 -8.91 2.32
N SER A 184 -13.23 -9.90 1.55
CA SER A 184 -13.97 -11.04 2.11
C SER A 184 -13.15 -11.91 3.07
N GLU A 185 -11.82 -11.86 2.97
CA GLU A 185 -10.90 -12.68 3.76
C GLU A 185 -10.22 -11.88 4.87
N TRP A 186 -9.96 -10.59 4.67
CA TRP A 186 -9.17 -9.76 5.59
C TRP A 186 -9.95 -8.54 6.00
N GLU A 187 -10.04 -8.33 7.31
CA GLU A 187 -10.59 -7.13 7.95
C GLU A 187 -9.43 -6.22 8.39
N ILE A 188 -9.54 -4.92 8.14
CA ILE A 188 -8.58 -3.94 8.71
C ILE A 188 -9.03 -3.61 10.13
N ILE A 189 -8.17 -3.86 11.12
CA ILE A 189 -8.43 -3.51 12.53
C ILE A 189 -8.02 -2.07 12.79
N SER A 190 -6.83 -1.68 12.34
CA SER A 190 -6.27 -0.36 12.62
C SER A 190 -5.24 0.05 11.58
N PHE A 191 -5.09 1.37 11.45
CA PHE A 191 -4.05 2.00 10.65
C PHE A 191 -3.45 3.14 11.48
N LEU A 192 -2.31 2.88 12.12
CA LEU A 192 -1.75 3.77 13.14
C LEU A 192 -0.46 4.46 12.66
N PRO A 193 -0.42 5.80 12.68
CA PRO A 193 0.76 6.54 12.31
C PRO A 193 1.80 6.49 13.44
N HIS A 194 3.05 6.29 13.05
CA HIS A 194 4.22 6.36 13.90
C HIS A 194 5.28 7.20 13.17
N GLU A 195 6.29 7.65 13.92
CA GLU A 195 7.42 8.37 13.35
C GLU A 195 8.72 7.71 13.79
N ARG A 196 9.68 7.63 12.87
CA ARG A 196 11.01 7.11 13.13
C ARG A 196 12.07 8.06 12.57
N TYR A 197 13.21 8.13 13.24
CA TYR A 197 14.40 8.76 12.70
C TYR A 197 15.42 7.68 12.38
N SER A 198 15.97 7.72 11.17
CA SER A 198 17.08 6.89 10.73
C SER A 198 18.32 7.76 10.51
N ASN A 199 19.47 7.27 10.93
CA ASN A 199 20.74 7.93 10.70
C ASN A 199 21.47 7.19 9.58
N SER A 200 21.90 7.94 8.56
CA SER A 200 22.74 7.45 7.47
C SER A 200 24.19 7.31 7.93
N SER A 201 24.95 6.46 7.24
CA SER A 201 26.40 6.33 7.38
C SER A 201 27.14 7.65 7.19
N ASP A 202 26.55 8.56 6.42
CA ASP A 202 27.13 9.86 6.07
C ASP A 202 26.91 10.92 7.17
N GLY A 203 26.31 10.54 8.30
CA GLY A 203 26.02 11.43 9.43
C GLY A 203 24.74 12.27 9.27
N ASN A 204 24.00 12.07 8.18
CA ASN A 204 22.71 12.72 7.94
C ASN A 204 21.57 11.96 8.63
N THR A 205 20.60 12.68 9.18
CA THR A 205 19.38 12.10 9.76
C THR A 205 18.22 12.24 8.78
N TYR A 206 17.48 11.17 8.57
CA TYR A 206 16.26 11.10 7.77
C TYR A 206 15.08 10.80 8.69
N LYS A 207 14.00 11.57 8.55
CA LYS A 207 12.74 11.30 9.23
C LYS A 207 11.90 10.41 8.32
N GLU A 208 11.46 9.30 8.85
CA GLU A 208 10.64 8.31 8.17
C GLU A 208 9.25 8.30 8.84
N LEU A 209 8.21 8.31 8.02
CA LEU A 209 6.83 8.13 8.46
C LEU A 209 6.48 6.66 8.31
N ASN A 210 6.03 6.02 9.38
CA ASN A 210 5.62 4.62 9.31
C ASN A 210 4.18 4.45 9.74
N PHE A 211 3.45 3.63 9.01
CA PHE A 211 2.05 3.36 9.25
C PHE A 211 1.86 1.88 9.52
N ALA A 212 1.44 1.56 10.74
CA ALA A 212 1.16 0.19 11.15
C ALA A 212 -0.26 -0.19 10.71
N LEU A 213 -0.34 -0.96 9.64
CA LEU A 213 -1.57 -1.53 9.11
C LEU A 213 -1.80 -2.91 9.76
N THR A 214 -2.77 -3.00 10.66
CA THR A 214 -3.13 -4.26 11.32
C THR A 214 -4.34 -4.88 10.64
N ILE A 215 -4.19 -6.09 10.12
CA ILE A 215 -5.23 -6.85 9.44
C ILE A 215 -5.51 -8.18 10.15
N LYS A 216 -6.75 -8.62 10.12
CA LYS A 216 -7.22 -9.86 10.74
C LYS A 216 -7.89 -10.76 9.72
N ARG A 217 -7.57 -12.04 9.76
CA ARG A 217 -8.17 -13.03 8.87
C ARG A 217 -9.58 -13.41 9.34
N ASN A 218 -10.51 -13.48 8.38
CA ASN A 218 -11.79 -14.13 8.54
C ASN A 218 -11.63 -15.65 8.35
N TYR A 219 -11.49 -16.34 9.49
CA TYR A 219 -11.16 -17.76 9.55
C TYR A 219 -12.29 -18.71 9.15
N VAL A 220 -13.54 -18.24 9.01
CA VAL A 220 -14.73 -19.11 8.88
C VAL A 220 -14.62 -20.07 7.69
N TYR A 221 -14.15 -19.57 6.55
CA TYR A 221 -13.93 -20.38 5.36
C TYR A 221 -12.91 -21.50 5.60
N TYR A 222 -11.79 -21.18 6.23
CA TYR A 222 -10.70 -22.12 6.53
C TYR A 222 -11.13 -23.21 7.52
N ILE A 223 -11.96 -22.87 8.51
CA ILE A 223 -12.52 -23.87 9.42
C ILE A 223 -13.44 -24.83 8.68
N ALA A 224 -14.36 -24.31 7.87
CA ALA A 224 -15.35 -25.12 7.15
C ALA A 224 -14.74 -26.06 6.11
N VAL A 225 -13.69 -25.61 5.41
CA VAL A 225 -13.13 -26.33 4.25
C VAL A 225 -11.86 -27.12 4.59
N LEU A 226 -11.03 -26.66 5.53
CA LEU A 226 -9.77 -27.35 5.89
C LEU A 226 -9.87 -28.10 7.21
N VAL A 227 -10.30 -27.43 8.29
CA VAL A 227 -10.23 -28.01 9.64
C VAL A 227 -11.29 -29.10 9.84
N ILE A 228 -12.55 -28.84 9.50
CA ILE A 228 -13.65 -29.80 9.70
C ILE A 228 -13.43 -31.09 8.89
N PRO A 229 -13.14 -31.05 7.57
CA PRO A 229 -12.93 -32.28 6.80
C PRO A 229 -11.71 -33.08 7.27
N THR A 230 -10.60 -32.42 7.59
CA THR A 230 -9.42 -33.09 8.15
C THR A 230 -9.73 -33.78 9.48
N PHE A 231 -10.49 -33.12 10.36
CA PHE A 231 -10.92 -33.71 11.63
C PHE A 231 -11.83 -34.94 11.42
N VAL A 232 -12.78 -34.88 10.48
CA VAL A 232 -13.65 -36.02 10.15
C VAL A 232 -12.86 -37.18 9.59
N ILE A 233 -11.97 -36.94 8.62
CA ILE A 233 -11.14 -37.99 8.00
C ILE A 233 -10.21 -38.63 9.03
N THR A 234 -9.52 -37.84 9.85
CA THR A 234 -8.63 -38.36 10.90
C THR A 234 -9.39 -39.19 11.94
N THR A 235 -10.57 -38.75 12.36
CA THR A 235 -11.45 -39.50 13.26
C THR A 235 -11.90 -40.83 12.64
N LEU A 236 -12.31 -40.81 11.37
CA LEU A 236 -12.71 -42.02 10.63
C LEU A 236 -11.53 -43.00 10.47
N CYS A 237 -10.32 -42.50 10.19
CA CYS A 237 -9.11 -43.32 10.12
C CYS A 237 -8.79 -43.99 11.46
N LEU A 238 -8.88 -43.24 12.57
CA LEU A 238 -8.69 -43.80 13.92
C LEU A 238 -9.73 -44.87 14.23
N LEU A 239 -11.01 -44.62 13.96
CA LEU A 239 -12.08 -45.60 14.14
C LEU A 239 -11.90 -46.83 13.26
N GLY A 240 -11.45 -46.65 12.01
CA GLY A 240 -11.16 -47.74 11.07
C GLY A 240 -10.06 -48.68 11.58
N ILE A 241 -9.02 -48.15 12.24
CA ILE A 241 -7.94 -48.96 12.84
C ILE A 241 -8.48 -49.85 13.98
N PHE A 242 -9.41 -49.34 14.80
CA PHE A 242 -9.99 -50.09 15.93
C PHE A 242 -11.26 -50.87 15.56
N SER A 243 -11.71 -50.82 14.30
CA SER A 243 -12.92 -51.49 13.85
C SER A 243 -12.71 -53.01 13.78
N PRO A 244 -13.58 -53.84 14.38
CA PRO A 244 -13.39 -55.29 14.50
C PRO A 244 -13.48 -56.07 13.17
N PHE A 245 -13.76 -55.39 12.05
CA PHE A 245 -13.84 -55.99 10.72
C PHE A 245 -12.50 -56.47 10.14
N ASN A 246 -11.36 -56.23 10.80
CA ASN A 246 -10.06 -56.71 10.32
C ASN A 246 -9.62 -58.10 10.84
N ASN A 247 -10.53 -58.89 11.44
CA ASN A 247 -10.21 -60.28 11.81
C ASN A 247 -11.01 -61.36 11.07
N LYS A 248 -11.90 -61.00 10.12
CA LYS A 248 -12.52 -61.98 9.22
C LYS A 248 -12.76 -61.40 7.82
N ALA A 249 -11.88 -61.82 6.91
CA ALA A 249 -12.04 -61.88 5.44
C ALA A 249 -12.36 -60.57 4.69
N ASP A 250 -11.32 -59.95 4.11
CA ASP A 250 -11.27 -59.42 2.73
C ASP A 250 -10.09 -58.45 2.52
N ARG A 251 -8.92 -58.83 3.03
CA ARG A 251 -7.64 -58.30 2.56
C ARG A 251 -6.89 -59.42 1.86
N GLU A 252 -7.45 -59.94 0.77
CA GLU A 252 -6.64 -60.61 -0.24
C GLU A 252 -5.72 -59.55 -0.85
N GLU A 253 -4.56 -59.41 -0.24
CA GLU A 253 -3.36 -58.97 -0.93
C GLU A 253 -3.34 -59.62 -2.32
N LYS A 254 -3.49 -58.80 -3.36
CA LYS A 254 -3.05 -59.12 -4.72
C LYS A 254 -1.52 -59.22 -4.76
N VAL A 255 -0.93 -60.04 -3.89
CA VAL A 255 0.49 -60.40 -3.92
C VAL A 255 0.57 -61.72 -4.69
N ILE A 256 0.76 -61.57 -6.01
CA ILE A 256 1.54 -62.45 -6.88
C ILE A 256 1.43 -63.96 -6.55
N LYS A 257 0.37 -64.61 -7.03
CA LYS A 257 0.38 -66.05 -7.32
C LYS A 257 0.64 -66.25 -8.81
N GLU A 258 1.87 -66.05 -9.26
CA GLU A 258 2.29 -66.43 -10.63
C GLU A 258 3.62 -67.23 -10.68
N TYR A 259 4.08 -67.75 -9.55
CA TYR A 259 5.28 -68.60 -9.51
C TYR A 259 5.09 -69.73 -8.49
N CYS A 260 4.50 -70.85 -8.93
CA CYS A 260 4.80 -72.21 -8.45
C CYS A 260 3.75 -73.24 -8.95
N GLU A 261 3.60 -73.40 -10.26
CA GLU A 261 3.23 -74.71 -10.84
C GLU A 261 4.13 -74.99 -12.05
N GLY A 262 5.44 -74.89 -11.81
CA GLY A 262 6.47 -75.43 -12.69
C GLY A 262 6.60 -76.93 -12.46
N GLY A 263 5.95 -77.71 -13.32
CA GLY A 263 6.38 -79.00 -13.86
C GLY A 263 7.06 -80.00 -12.93
N ARG A 264 6.31 -81.03 -12.54
CA ARG A 264 6.90 -82.32 -12.14
C ARG A 264 6.96 -83.24 -13.36
N ILE A 265 8.16 -83.79 -13.54
CA ILE A 265 8.68 -84.62 -14.62
C ILE A 265 8.19 -86.07 -14.47
N GLN A 266 8.23 -86.82 -15.59
CA GLN A 266 8.15 -88.30 -15.81
C GLN A 266 6.74 -88.80 -16.15
N GLY A 267 6.50 -89.64 -17.17
CA GLY A 267 7.34 -90.46 -18.06
C GLY A 267 6.46 -91.62 -18.58
N LEU A 268 6.77 -92.13 -19.78
CA LEU A 268 6.07 -93.11 -20.64
C LEU A 268 4.96 -92.56 -21.54
#